data_AF-V6F1Z2-F1
#
_entry.id   AF-V6F1Z2-F1
#
_cell.length_a   1.000
_cell.length_b   1.000
_cell.length_c   1.000
_cell.angle_alpha   90.00
_cell.angle_beta   90.00
_cell.angle_gamma   90.00
#
_symmetry.space_group_name_H-M   'P 1'
#
loop_
_entity.id
_entity.type
_entity.pdbx_description
1 polymer ?
#
loop_
_entity_poly.entity_id
_entity_poly.type
_entity_poly.pdbx_seq_one_letter_code
_entity_poly.pdbx_strand_id
1 'polypeptide(L)'
;MRVIGWMVLVCMLVGGTQAVAAERPSARTQAEETRMGQHPNLTRLVLDVSELTRFYTHVADDGRRILVGIPSVDWEANRHHLKPFGLIARFDFMRRGLKRGLLVVHAKIPARIEHQFTLGPDPAGHRGNRLVLDLAPRDLPGKAAMPKRKG
;
A
#
# COMPACT_ATOMS: atom_id res chain seq x y z
N MET A 1 -36.09 -15.68 -76.42
CA MET A 1 -34.88 -16.42 -75.98
C MET A 1 -34.52 -15.92 -74.58
N ARG A 2 -34.79 -16.71 -73.53
CA ARG A 2 -33.83 -17.50 -72.71
C ARG A 2 -32.98 -16.65 -71.76
N VAL A 3 -32.73 -16.92 -70.47
CA VAL A 3 -33.34 -17.64 -69.32
C VAL A 3 -32.70 -16.97 -68.07
N ILE A 4 -33.41 -16.94 -66.95
CA ILE A 4 -32.93 -16.60 -65.60
C ILE A 4 -31.73 -17.49 -65.20
N GLY A 5 -30.75 -16.94 -64.47
CA GLY A 5 -29.64 -17.72 -63.89
C GLY A 5 -29.10 -17.12 -62.59
N TRP A 6 -29.42 -17.77 -61.47
CA TRP A 6 -28.85 -17.58 -60.13
C TRP A 6 -27.33 -17.82 -60.10
N MET A 7 -26.57 -17.08 -59.27
CA MET A 7 -25.40 -17.67 -58.58
C MET A 7 -24.95 -16.92 -57.32
N VAL A 8 -25.28 -17.53 -56.18
CA VAL A 8 -24.43 -17.84 -55.01
C VAL A 8 -23.73 -16.69 -54.26
N LEU A 9 -24.35 -16.40 -53.12
CA LEU A 9 -23.84 -15.91 -51.84
C LEU A 9 -22.49 -16.53 -51.42
N VAL A 10 -21.51 -15.71 -51.03
CA VAL A 10 -20.43 -16.12 -50.10
C VAL A 10 -20.27 -15.05 -49.02
N CYS A 11 -20.96 -15.25 -47.90
CA CYS A 11 -20.68 -14.59 -46.63
C CYS A 11 -19.36 -15.14 -46.06
N MET A 12 -18.24 -14.43 -46.22
CA MET A 12 -17.05 -14.71 -45.44
C MET A 12 -17.15 -14.04 -44.06
N LEU A 13 -17.65 -14.83 -43.12
CA LEU A 13 -17.51 -14.63 -41.68
C LEU A 13 -16.02 -14.77 -41.31
N VAL A 14 -15.30 -13.66 -41.18
CA VAL A 14 -14.06 -13.65 -40.40
C VAL A 14 -14.44 -13.37 -38.96
N GLY A 15 -14.79 -14.44 -38.25
CA GLY A 15 -14.98 -14.44 -36.80
C GLY A 15 -13.64 -14.22 -36.10
N GLY A 16 -13.27 -12.97 -35.87
CA GLY A 16 -12.20 -12.63 -34.93
C GLY A 16 -12.68 -12.90 -33.51
N THR A 17 -12.34 -14.05 -32.95
CA THR A 17 -12.50 -14.30 -31.51
C THR A 17 -11.52 -13.39 -30.78
N GLN A 18 -11.99 -12.22 -30.35
CA GLN A 18 -11.23 -11.38 -29.43
C GLN A 18 -11.18 -12.12 -28.10
N ALA A 19 -10.01 -12.66 -27.76
CA ALA A 19 -9.73 -13.19 -26.43
C ALA A 19 -9.81 -12.01 -25.46
N VAL A 20 -10.97 -11.84 -24.83
CA VAL A 20 -11.12 -11.00 -23.65
C VAL A 20 -10.23 -11.62 -22.59
N ALA A 21 -9.05 -11.04 -22.39
CA ALA A 21 -8.24 -11.35 -21.23
C ALA A 21 -9.08 -11.00 -20.02
N ALA A 22 -9.67 -12.01 -19.38
CA ALA A 22 -10.32 -11.83 -18.10
C ALA A 22 -9.27 -11.27 -17.15
N GLU A 23 -9.42 -9.99 -16.79
CA GLU A 23 -8.75 -9.42 -15.63
C GLU A 23 -9.14 -10.33 -14.45
N ARG A 24 -8.22 -11.21 -14.05
CA ARG A 24 -8.38 -11.94 -12.81
C ARG A 24 -8.58 -10.87 -11.75
N PRO A 25 -9.65 -10.94 -10.94
CA PRO A 25 -9.84 -10.00 -9.85
C PRO A 25 -8.56 -10.05 -9.02
N SER A 26 -7.79 -8.95 -9.07
CA SER A 26 -6.56 -8.84 -8.29
C SER A 26 -7.00 -9.04 -6.85
N ALA A 27 -6.54 -10.14 -6.24
CA ALA A 27 -6.97 -10.54 -4.93
C ALA A 27 -6.87 -9.33 -4.00
N ARG A 28 -8.01 -8.96 -3.42
CA ARG A 28 -8.13 -7.76 -2.60
C ARG A 28 -7.30 -8.04 -1.36
N THR A 29 -6.11 -7.45 -1.28
CA THR A 29 -5.31 -7.52 -0.06
C THR A 29 -6.10 -6.83 1.04
N GLN A 30 -6.48 -7.57 2.07
CA GLN A 30 -7.20 -7.05 3.23
C GLN A 30 -6.22 -6.95 4.40
N ALA A 31 -6.32 -5.88 5.20
CA ALA A 31 -5.54 -5.78 6.42
C ALA A 31 -6.34 -6.46 7.56
N GLU A 32 -5.85 -7.59 8.08
CA GLU A 32 -6.63 -8.44 9.00
C GLU A 32 -6.46 -8.02 10.46
N GLU A 33 -5.26 -7.55 10.81
CA GLU A 33 -4.90 -7.16 12.17
C GLU A 33 -3.74 -6.14 12.14
N THR A 34 -3.67 -5.28 13.15
CA THR A 34 -2.51 -4.39 13.36
C THR A 34 -1.90 -4.69 14.71
N ARG A 35 -0.64 -5.11 14.73
CA ARG A 35 0.11 -5.37 15.96
C ARG A 35 1.13 -4.26 16.18
N MET A 36 1.17 -3.74 17.40
CA MET A 36 2.06 -2.66 17.78
C MET A 36 2.81 -3.07 19.04
N GLY A 37 4.14 -3.04 18.95
CA GLY A 37 5.03 -3.43 20.04
C GLY A 37 6.20 -2.48 20.16
N GLN A 38 6.68 -2.29 21.38
CA GLN A 38 7.88 -1.50 21.68
C GLN A 38 9.09 -2.43 21.51
N HIS A 39 9.79 -2.30 20.39
CA HIS A 39 11.15 -2.84 20.22
C HIS A 39 12.11 -1.80 20.84
N PRO A 40 13.25 -2.16 21.47
CA PRO A 40 14.08 -1.17 22.18
C PRO A 40 14.40 0.03 21.27
N ASN A 41 13.79 1.17 21.60
CA ASN A 41 13.79 2.47 20.89
C ASN A 41 13.06 2.58 19.54
N LEU A 42 12.31 1.56 19.09
CA LEU A 42 11.53 1.61 17.84
C LEU A 42 10.03 1.46 18.09
N THR A 43 9.22 2.11 17.25
CA THR A 43 7.80 1.83 17.12
C THR A 43 7.58 0.93 15.91
N ARG A 44 7.19 -0.33 16.14
CA ARG A 44 6.88 -1.28 15.07
C ARG A 44 5.40 -1.22 14.71
N LEU A 45 5.11 -0.93 13.45
CA LEU A 45 3.81 -1.08 12.81
C LEU A 45 3.81 -2.40 12.03
N VAL A 46 2.99 -3.35 12.45
CA VAL A 46 2.74 -4.59 11.70
C VAL A 46 1.34 -4.54 11.10
N LEU A 47 1.25 -4.78 9.82
CA LEU A 47 -0.01 -4.88 9.07
C LEU A 47 -0.14 -6.33 8.61
N ASP A 48 -1.06 -7.06 9.20
CA ASP A 48 -1.39 -8.40 8.74
C ASP A 48 -2.18 -8.25 7.44
N VAL A 49 -1.74 -8.90 6.37
CA VAL A 49 -2.31 -8.78 5.03
C VAL A 49 -2.69 -10.15 4.50
N SER A 50 -3.76 -10.24 3.71
CA SER A 50 -4.16 -11.53 3.12
C SER A 50 -3.11 -12.05 2.11
N GLU A 51 -2.41 -11.17 1.41
CA GLU A 51 -1.36 -11.52 0.44
C GLU A 51 -0.14 -10.59 0.53
N LEU A 52 1.05 -11.14 0.30
CA LEU A 52 2.26 -10.34 0.15
C LEU A 52 2.24 -9.61 -1.19
N THR A 53 2.19 -8.28 -1.14
CA THR A 53 2.25 -7.43 -2.31
C THR A 53 3.39 -6.43 -2.19
N ARG A 54 3.82 -5.87 -3.32
CA ARG A 54 4.80 -4.78 -3.31
C ARG A 54 4.14 -3.55 -2.68
N PHE A 55 4.80 -3.00 -1.67
CA PHE A 55 4.43 -1.74 -1.06
C PHE A 55 5.57 -0.74 -1.23
N TYR A 56 5.25 0.54 -1.12
CA TYR A 56 6.25 1.60 -1.12
C TYR A 56 6.03 2.49 0.07
N THR A 57 7.13 3.09 0.54
CA THR A 57 7.10 4.04 1.65
C THR A 57 7.82 5.32 1.27
N HIS A 58 7.32 6.44 1.78
CA HIS A 58 8.00 7.72 1.67
C HIS A 58 7.87 8.49 2.98
N VAL A 59 8.99 9.01 3.48
CA VAL A 59 9.00 9.92 4.64
C VAL A 59 9.05 11.34 4.10
N ALA A 60 8.04 12.15 4.43
CA ALA A 60 8.02 13.56 4.04
C ALA A 60 9.22 14.31 4.63
N ASP A 61 9.59 15.43 4.03
CA ASP A 61 10.78 16.21 4.43
C ASP A 61 10.75 16.64 5.91
N ASP A 62 9.55 16.94 6.42
CA ASP A 62 9.28 17.30 7.81
C ASP A 62 9.42 16.12 8.81
N GLY A 63 9.61 14.89 8.33
CA GLY A 63 9.68 13.67 9.11
C GLY A 63 8.42 13.33 9.91
N ARG A 64 7.37 14.14 9.85
CA ARG A 64 6.14 13.97 10.63
C ARG A 64 5.08 13.17 9.87
N ARG A 65 5.27 12.92 8.58
CA ARG A 65 4.39 12.10 7.76
C ARG A 65 5.16 10.99 7.09
N ILE A 66 4.68 9.77 7.29
CA ILE A 66 5.15 8.58 6.58
C ILE A 66 4.00 8.07 5.72
N LEU A 67 4.21 8.05 4.41
CA LEU A 67 3.28 7.54 3.43
C LEU A 67 3.56 6.06 3.21
N VAL A 68 2.55 5.22 3.33
CA VAL A 68 2.62 3.78 3.09
C VAL A 68 1.59 3.42 2.03
N GLY A 69 2.07 3.09 0.83
CA GLY A 69 1.22 2.76 -0.30
C GLY A 69 1.17 1.27 -0.56
N ILE A 70 -0.03 0.70 -0.46
CA ILE A 70 -0.30 -0.69 -0.83
C ILE A 70 -1.37 -0.69 -1.92
N PRO A 71 -1.04 -1.02 -3.19
CA PRO A 71 -1.94 -0.85 -4.32
C PRO A 71 -3.30 -1.54 -4.17
N SER A 72 -3.34 -2.72 -3.52
CA SER A 72 -4.54 -3.56 -3.47
C SER A 72 -5.34 -3.45 -2.16
N VAL A 73 -4.99 -2.52 -1.26
CA VAL A 73 -5.63 -2.35 0.05
C VAL A 73 -6.59 -1.15 0.06
N ASP A 74 -7.75 -1.37 0.67
CA ASP A 74 -8.73 -0.34 1.00
C ASP A 74 -8.56 0.08 2.46
N TRP A 75 -7.75 1.12 2.70
CA TRP A 75 -7.41 1.51 4.07
C TRP A 75 -8.56 2.09 4.87
N GLU A 76 -9.52 2.73 4.21
CA GLU A 76 -10.67 3.35 4.86
C GLU A 76 -11.54 2.26 5.53
N ALA A 77 -11.74 1.13 4.84
CA ALA A 77 -12.41 -0.04 5.41
C ALA A 77 -11.65 -0.65 6.61
N ASN A 78 -10.33 -0.46 6.70
CA ASN A 78 -9.47 -1.03 7.73
C ASN A 78 -9.15 -0.08 8.89
N ARG A 79 -9.74 1.12 8.91
CA ARG A 79 -9.44 2.18 9.90
C ARG A 79 -9.60 1.73 11.35
N HIS A 80 -10.50 0.79 11.64
CA HIS A 80 -10.81 0.33 12.99
C HIS A 80 -9.67 -0.50 13.63
N HIS A 81 -8.79 -1.07 12.82
CA HIS A 81 -7.64 -1.84 13.27
C HIS A 81 -6.43 -0.95 13.61
N LEU A 82 -6.44 0.29 13.14
CA LEU A 82 -5.32 1.23 13.30
C LEU A 82 -5.53 2.13 14.52
N LYS A 83 -4.68 1.96 15.54
CA LYS A 83 -4.73 2.76 16.78
C LYS A 83 -3.39 3.47 17.02
N PRO A 84 -3.36 4.73 17.49
CA PRO A 84 -2.10 5.40 17.82
C PRO A 84 -1.29 4.63 18.87
N PHE A 85 0.03 4.56 18.70
CA PHE A 85 0.96 3.93 19.64
C PHE A 85 2.40 4.42 19.43
N GLY A 86 3.21 4.48 20.48
CA GLY A 86 4.62 4.84 20.38
C GLY A 86 4.82 6.20 19.70
N LEU A 87 5.60 6.24 18.62
CA LEU A 87 5.84 7.43 17.79
C LEU A 87 4.64 7.83 16.91
N ILE A 88 3.65 6.96 16.73
CA ILE A 88 2.50 7.22 15.86
C ILE A 88 1.44 8.02 16.64
N ALA A 89 1.08 9.18 16.11
CA ALA A 89 0.08 10.09 16.66
C ALA A 89 -1.33 9.77 16.14
N ARG A 90 -1.46 9.50 14.84
CA ARG A 90 -2.73 9.17 14.17
C ARG A 90 -2.48 8.57 12.79
N PHE A 91 -3.54 8.03 12.20
CA PHE A 91 -3.57 7.58 10.82
C PHE A 91 -4.54 8.44 10.02
N ASP A 92 -4.24 8.64 8.74
CA ASP A 92 -5.10 9.27 7.76
C ASP A 92 -5.04 8.47 6.45
N PHE A 93 -5.98 8.72 5.54
CA PHE A 93 -6.13 7.94 4.33
C PHE A 93 -6.37 8.84 3.13
N MET A 94 -5.66 8.60 2.03
CA MET A 94 -5.91 9.30 0.78
C MET A 94 -6.36 8.31 -0.29
N ARG A 95 -7.48 8.62 -0.96
CA ARG A 95 -7.93 7.88 -2.14
C ARG A 95 -7.04 8.22 -3.33
N ARG A 96 -6.57 7.19 -4.05
CA ARG A 96 -5.83 7.35 -5.32
C ARG A 96 -6.54 6.57 -6.44
N GLY A 97 -7.53 7.19 -7.08
CA GLY A 97 -8.35 6.53 -8.11
C GLY A 97 -9.27 5.44 -7.54
N LEU A 98 -9.59 4.41 -8.35
CA LEU A 98 -10.62 3.42 -8.03
C LEU A 98 -10.24 2.41 -6.92
N LYS A 99 -8.97 1.98 -6.82
CA LYS A 99 -8.45 1.14 -5.72
C LYS A 99 -6.94 1.25 -5.65
N ARG A 100 -6.41 2.25 -4.93
CA ARG A 100 -4.98 2.39 -4.54
C ARG A 100 -4.90 3.30 -3.32
N GLY A 101 -5.38 2.86 -2.16
CA GLY A 101 -5.36 3.70 -0.96
C GLY A 101 -3.93 4.00 -0.49
N LEU A 102 -3.67 5.25 -0.08
CA LEU A 102 -2.44 5.64 0.60
C LEU A 102 -2.73 5.77 2.10
N LEU A 103 -2.01 5.01 2.92
CA LEU A 103 -2.01 5.20 4.36
C LEU A 103 -1.03 6.31 4.72
N VAL A 104 -1.49 7.29 5.48
CA VAL A 104 -0.65 8.34 6.03
C VAL A 104 -0.49 8.11 7.53
N VAL A 105 0.72 7.83 7.95
CA VAL A 105 1.09 7.70 9.36
C VAL A 105 1.62 9.03 9.83
N HIS A 106 0.93 9.66 10.78
CA HIS A 106 1.39 10.89 11.41
C HIS A 106 2.25 10.55 12.63
N ALA A 107 3.48 11.05 12.66
CA ALA A 107 4.39 10.87 13.79
C ALA A 107 4.31 12.05 14.79
N LYS A 108 4.47 11.74 16.08
CA LYS A 108 4.46 12.73 17.18
C LYS A 108 5.64 13.70 17.10
N ILE A 109 6.78 13.17 16.71
CA ILE A 109 8.05 13.87 16.45
C ILE A 109 8.55 13.44 15.08
N PRO A 110 9.49 14.16 14.45
CA PRO A 110 10.09 13.70 13.22
C PRO A 110 10.65 12.29 13.38
N ALA A 111 10.35 11.42 12.42
CA ALA A 111 10.69 10.02 12.43
C ALA A 111 11.32 9.62 11.09
N ARG A 112 11.99 8.47 11.09
CA ARG A 112 12.52 7.80 9.91
C ARG A 112 12.08 6.34 9.93
N ILE A 113 12.12 5.72 8.76
CA ILE A 113 11.96 4.28 8.63
C ILE A 113 13.32 3.64 8.90
N GLU A 114 13.42 2.86 9.98
CA GLU A 114 14.62 2.11 10.32
C GLU A 114 14.65 0.78 9.56
N HIS A 115 13.52 0.06 9.54
CA HIS A 115 13.38 -1.19 8.81
C HIS A 115 12.04 -1.24 8.06
N GLN A 116 12.06 -1.84 6.87
CA GLN A 116 10.88 -2.23 6.12
C GLN A 116 11.08 -3.62 5.54
N PHE A 117 10.14 -4.52 5.78
CA PHE A 117 10.23 -5.89 5.27
C PHE A 117 8.87 -6.59 5.32
N THR A 118 8.82 -7.77 4.73
CA THR A 118 7.65 -8.64 4.78
C THR A 118 7.96 -9.92 5.53
N LEU A 119 6.95 -10.49 6.16
CA LEU A 119 7.01 -11.84 6.73
C LEU A 119 5.90 -12.67 6.11
N GLY A 120 6.25 -13.87 5.66
CA GLY A 120 5.25 -14.88 5.29
C GLY A 120 4.47 -15.40 6.49
N PRO A 121 3.56 -16.36 6.26
CA PRO A 121 2.91 -17.05 7.36
C PRO A 121 3.94 -17.73 8.25
N ASP A 122 3.67 -17.78 9.56
CA ASP A 122 4.53 -18.55 10.46
C ASP A 122 4.38 -20.07 10.21
N PRO A 123 5.40 -20.89 10.49
CA PRO A 123 5.34 -22.34 10.22
C PRO A 123 4.19 -23.06 10.95
N ALA A 124 3.75 -22.49 12.08
CA ALA A 124 2.64 -23.03 12.87
C ALA A 124 1.25 -22.54 12.41
N GLY A 125 1.18 -21.63 11.44
CA GLY A 125 -0.08 -21.15 10.83
C GLY A 125 -0.92 -20.20 11.69
N HIS A 126 -0.38 -19.68 12.80
CA HIS A 126 -1.10 -18.76 13.68
C HIS A 126 -1.08 -17.31 13.20
N ARG A 127 -0.19 -16.95 12.27
CA ARG A 127 -0.06 -15.59 11.74
C ARG A 127 0.02 -15.62 10.22
N GLY A 128 -0.79 -14.78 9.59
CA GLY A 128 -0.78 -14.60 8.14
C GLY A 128 0.43 -13.81 7.62
N ASN A 129 0.33 -13.39 6.37
CA ASN A 129 1.33 -12.52 5.76
C ASN A 129 1.36 -11.17 6.48
N ARG A 130 2.53 -10.56 6.59
CA ARG A 130 2.74 -9.34 7.37
C ARG A 130 3.63 -8.37 6.64
N LEU A 131 3.25 -7.11 6.66
CA LEU A 131 4.13 -6.00 6.30
C LEU A 131 4.58 -5.32 7.58
N VAL A 132 5.89 -5.14 7.72
CA VAL A 132 6.48 -4.61 8.96
C VAL A 132 7.22 -3.33 8.63
N LEU A 133 6.92 -2.29 9.41
CA LEU A 133 7.58 -1.00 9.37
C LEU A 133 8.06 -0.63 10.77
N ASP A 134 9.37 -0.47 10.93
CA ASP A 134 9.96 0.03 12.17
C ASP A 134 10.29 1.51 12.05
N LEU A 135 9.74 2.30 12.97
CA LEU A 135 9.96 3.74 13.05
C LEU A 135 10.90 4.09 14.20
N ALA A 136 11.88 4.93 13.90
CA ALA A 136 12.78 5.53 14.89
C ALA A 136 12.61 7.06 14.90
N PRO A 137 12.90 7.75 16.01
CA PRO A 137 13.04 9.20 16.01
C PRO A 137 14.08 9.65 14.96
N ARG A 138 13.84 10.78 14.31
CA ARG A 138 14.78 11.41 13.39
C ARG A 138 15.09 12.80 13.91
N ASP A 139 16.37 13.09 14.09
CA ASP A 139 16.81 14.46 14.30
C ASP A 139 16.77 15.18 12.94
N LEU A 140 15.85 16.13 12.80
CA LEU A 140 15.93 17.09 11.71
C LEU A 140 16.85 18.24 12.10
N PRO A 141 17.63 18.80 11.17
CA PRO A 141 18.34 20.05 11.40
C PRO A 141 17.30 21.18 11.56
N GLY A 142 16.83 21.34 12.79
CA GLY A 142 15.79 22.32 13.18
C GLY A 142 15.88 22.73 14.66
N LYS A 143 16.91 22.25 15.37
CA LYS A 143 17.41 22.79 16.64
C LYS A 143 18.95 22.80 16.70
N ALA A 144 19.64 22.65 15.57
CA ALA A 144 21.00 23.15 15.50
C ALA A 144 20.88 24.67 15.54
N ALA A 145 21.40 25.31 16.58
CA ALA A 145 21.46 26.76 16.67
C ALA A 145 21.99 27.27 15.33
N MET A 146 21.22 28.11 14.62
CA MET A 146 21.78 28.82 13.47
C MET A 146 23.06 29.48 13.98
N PRO A 147 24.23 29.26 13.34
CA PRO A 147 25.44 29.96 13.75
C PRO A 147 25.11 31.45 13.73
N LYS A 148 25.30 32.12 14.88
CA LYS A 148 25.08 33.57 14.95
C LYS A 148 25.91 34.18 13.83
N ARG A 149 25.24 34.82 12.86
CA ARG A 149 25.93 35.61 11.84
C ARG A 149 26.83 36.60 12.59
N LYS A 150 28.14 36.47 12.42
CA LYS A 150 29.09 37.49 12.83
C LYS A 150 29.05 38.59 11.76
N GLY A 151 28.85 39.82 12.20
CA GLY A 151 28.94 41.05 11.39
C GLY A 151 27.58 41.54 10.92
#